data_AF-A0A1H7TAE8-F1
#
_entry.id   AF-A0A1H7TAE8-F1
#
_cell.length_a   1.000
_cell.length_b   1.000
_cell.length_c   1.000
_cell.angle_alpha   90.00
_cell.angle_beta   90.00
_cell.angle_gamma   90.00
#
_symmetry.space_group_name_H-M   'P 1'
#
loop_
_entity.id
_entity.type
_entity.pdbx_description
1 polymer ?
#
loop_
_entity_poly.entity_id
_entity_poly.type
_entity_poly.pdbx_seq_one_letter_code
_entity_poly.pdbx_strand_id
1 'polypeptide(L)'
;MNSLKPLQAFLEAQQDNPIEAIGDYISEHIEQNWEKVLTDNREKLLRAYNEGGDMAYGTYLNLLFLPVHRQFKEMGIRPAPKFPGDFDISREWGSEEGTDQQRWMWSTVLSLEEEPLGTIVTIIPSFASQGSRVF
;
A
#
# COMPACT_ATOMS: atom_id res chain seq x y z
N MET A 1 1.33 -12.26 -18.39
CA MET A 1 1.20 -11.36 -17.24
C MET A 1 0.74 -10.03 -17.78
N ASN A 2 -0.44 -9.56 -17.37
CA ASN A 2 -0.88 -8.20 -17.72
C ASN A 2 -0.03 -7.23 -16.91
N SER A 3 0.62 -6.28 -17.59
CA SER A 3 1.26 -5.16 -16.91
C SER A 3 0.17 -4.33 -16.25
N LEU A 4 0.36 -3.96 -14.98
CA LEU A 4 -0.49 -2.97 -14.31
C LEU A 4 -0.59 -1.74 -15.22
N LYS A 5 -1.82 -1.26 -15.44
CA LYS A 5 -2.04 -0.04 -16.22
C LYS A 5 -1.51 1.17 -15.43
N PRO A 6 -0.97 2.21 -16.10
CA PRO A 6 -0.60 3.43 -15.40
C PRO A 6 -1.84 4.12 -14.82
N LEU A 7 -1.68 4.82 -13.69
CA LEU A 7 -2.71 5.60 -13.00
C LEU A 7 -3.44 6.56 -13.93
N GLN A 8 -2.73 7.15 -14.90
CA GLN A 8 -3.34 8.00 -15.92
C GLN A 8 -4.49 7.30 -16.67
N ALA A 9 -4.37 6.01 -16.97
CA ALA A 9 -5.42 5.26 -17.65
C ALA A 9 -6.68 5.09 -16.78
N PHE A 10 -6.52 5.00 -15.45
CA PHE A 10 -7.66 4.96 -14.52
C PHE A 10 -8.35 6.32 -14.45
N LEU A 11 -7.59 7.40 -14.35
CA LEU A 11 -8.12 8.76 -14.29
C LEU A 11 -8.83 9.16 -15.58
N GLU A 12 -8.32 8.75 -16.75
CA GLU A 12 -8.97 8.99 -18.04
C GLU A 12 -10.29 8.20 -18.18
N ALA A 13 -10.38 7.02 -17.57
CA ALA A 13 -11.59 6.19 -17.57
C ALA A 13 -12.68 6.69 -16.60
N GLN A 14 -12.30 7.46 -15.57
CA GLN A 14 -13.20 7.93 -14.50
C GLN A 14 -13.00 9.43 -14.21
N GLN A 15 -13.13 10.27 -15.25
CA GLN A 15 -12.82 11.70 -15.16
C GLN A 15 -13.65 12.45 -14.12
N ASP A 16 -14.90 12.04 -13.91
CA ASP A 16 -15.81 12.66 -12.95
C ASP A 16 -15.56 12.21 -11.50
N ASN A 17 -14.87 11.08 -11.30
CA ASN A 17 -14.62 10.46 -9.98
C ASN A 17 -13.13 10.16 -9.76
N PRO A 18 -12.24 11.17 -9.71
CA PRO A 18 -10.79 10.95 -9.63
C PRO A 18 -10.35 10.19 -8.37
N ILE A 19 -11.09 10.30 -7.26
CA ILE A 19 -10.79 9.55 -6.03
C ILE A 19 -11.05 8.05 -6.20
N GLU A 20 -12.14 7.69 -6.85
CA GLU A 20 -12.48 6.29 -7.15
C GLU A 20 -11.43 5.69 -8.08
N ALA A 21 -11.02 6.43 -9.12
CA ALA A 21 -9.94 6.05 -10.02
C ALA A 21 -8.61 5.76 -9.29
N ILE A 22 -8.23 6.62 -8.35
CA ILE A 22 -7.01 6.42 -7.54
C ILE A 22 -7.18 5.22 -6.61
N GLY A 23 -8.36 5.03 -6.03
CA GLY A 23 -8.69 3.88 -5.18
C GLY A 23 -8.59 2.55 -5.93
N ASP A 24 -9.13 2.49 -7.15
CA ASP A 24 -9.08 1.32 -8.03
C ASP A 24 -7.64 1.01 -8.44
N TYR A 25 -6.87 2.03 -8.84
CA TYR A 25 -5.46 1.86 -9.17
C TYR A 25 -4.65 1.29 -8.01
N ILE A 26 -4.85 1.81 -6.79
CA ILE A 26 -4.15 1.32 -5.59
C ILE A 26 -4.57 -0.12 -5.27
N SER A 27 -5.86 -0.41 -5.34
CA SER A 27 -6.39 -1.75 -5.04
C SER A 27 -5.85 -2.79 -6.02
N GLU A 28 -5.89 -2.49 -7.33
CA GLU A 28 -5.35 -3.35 -8.37
C GLU A 28 -3.83 -3.52 -8.23
N HIS A 29 -3.11 -2.44 -7.89
CA HIS A 29 -1.67 -2.51 -7.63
C HIS A 29 -1.34 -3.46 -6.47
N ILE A 30 -2.07 -3.36 -5.35
CA ILE A 30 -1.84 -4.24 -4.20
C ILE A 30 -2.13 -5.68 -4.59
N GLU A 31 -3.32 -5.96 -5.14
CA GLU A 31 -3.76 -7.30 -5.54
C GLU A 31 -2.73 -7.99 -6.44
N GLN A 32 -2.17 -7.27 -7.41
CA GLN A 32 -1.23 -7.84 -8.38
C GLN A 32 0.20 -7.99 -7.84
N ASN A 33 0.60 -7.22 -6.83
CA ASN A 33 2.02 -7.07 -6.49
C ASN A 33 2.40 -7.46 -5.05
N TRP A 34 1.46 -7.57 -4.11
CA TRP A 34 1.78 -7.81 -2.71
C TRP A 34 2.65 -9.07 -2.52
N GLU A 35 2.25 -10.20 -3.10
CA GLU A 35 2.93 -11.49 -2.94
C GLU A 35 4.28 -11.50 -3.68
N LYS A 36 4.32 -10.85 -4.85
CA LYS A 36 5.52 -10.72 -5.65
C LYS A 36 6.59 -9.91 -4.94
N VAL A 37 6.22 -8.75 -4.39
CA VAL A 37 7.14 -7.90 -3.62
C VAL A 37 7.69 -8.66 -2.43
N LEU A 38 6.83 -9.41 -1.74
CA LEU A 38 7.23 -10.26 -0.62
C LEU A 38 8.26 -11.32 -1.04
N THR A 39 7.95 -12.06 -2.09
CA THR A 39 8.76 -13.19 -2.58
C THR A 39 10.10 -12.70 -3.14
N ASP A 40 10.08 -11.68 -4.00
CA ASP A 40 11.27 -11.15 -4.67
C ASP A 40 12.23 -10.47 -3.68
N ASN A 41 11.74 -9.96 -2.55
CA ASN A 41 12.54 -9.26 -1.53
C ASN A 41 12.73 -10.08 -0.25
N ARG A 42 12.42 -11.37 -0.27
CA ARG A 42 12.35 -12.22 0.92
C ARG A 42 13.60 -12.14 1.80
N GLU A 43 14.80 -12.24 1.22
CA GLU A 43 16.06 -12.19 1.99
C GLU A 43 16.29 -10.82 2.67
N LYS A 44 15.98 -9.74 1.95
CA LYS A 44 16.10 -8.38 2.48
C LYS A 44 15.12 -8.15 3.62
N LEU A 45 13.88 -8.57 3.43
CA LEU A 45 12.84 -8.44 4.44
C LEU A 45 13.19 -9.29 5.67
N LEU A 46 13.60 -10.55 5.48
CA LEU A 46 14.09 -11.44 6.54
C LEU A 46 15.17 -10.80 7.39
N ARG A 47 16.15 -10.17 6.74
CA ARG A 47 17.22 -9.46 7.43
C ARG A 47 16.67 -8.29 8.25
N ALA A 48 15.82 -7.45 7.65
CA ALA A 48 15.19 -6.34 8.35
C ALA A 48 14.37 -6.82 9.56
N TYR A 49 13.72 -7.97 9.47
CA TYR A 49 12.96 -8.55 10.58
C TYR A 49 13.88 -9.04 11.69
N ASN A 50 14.96 -9.74 11.35
CA ASN A 50 15.94 -10.19 12.33
C ASN A 50 16.64 -9.01 13.06
N GLU A 51 16.78 -7.87 12.39
CA GLU A 51 17.44 -6.68 12.93
C GLU A 51 16.48 -5.75 13.71
N GLY A 52 15.21 -5.67 13.29
CA GLY A 52 14.27 -4.63 13.75
C GLY A 52 12.82 -5.07 13.97
N GLY A 53 12.54 -6.38 13.91
CA GLY A 53 11.21 -6.95 14.14
C GLY A 53 10.15 -6.35 13.21
N ASP A 54 9.09 -5.81 13.80
CA ASP A 54 7.93 -5.25 13.08
C ASP A 54 8.27 -4.07 12.16
N MET A 55 9.42 -3.42 12.35
CA MET A 55 9.93 -2.39 11.42
C MET A 55 10.16 -2.93 10.01
N ALA A 56 10.35 -4.25 9.86
CA ALA A 56 10.44 -4.90 8.56
C ALA A 56 9.15 -4.79 7.75
N TYR A 57 7.99 -4.70 8.42
CA TYR A 57 6.71 -4.44 7.75
C TYR A 57 6.74 -3.07 7.08
N GLY A 58 7.30 -2.03 7.73
CA GLY A 58 7.50 -0.73 7.11
C GLY A 58 8.41 -0.78 5.87
N THR A 59 9.44 -1.64 5.90
CA THR A 59 10.30 -1.87 4.73
C THR A 59 9.53 -2.53 3.58
N TYR A 60 8.68 -3.50 3.88
CA TYR A 60 7.78 -4.12 2.92
C TYR A 60 6.82 -3.11 2.29
N LEU A 61 6.14 -2.29 3.12
CA LEU A 61 5.24 -1.24 2.63
C LEU A 61 5.96 -0.24 1.72
N ASN A 62 7.18 0.17 2.07
CA ASN A 62 7.98 1.06 1.22
C ASN A 62 8.29 0.45 -0.14
N LEU A 63 8.58 -0.86 -0.20
CA LEU A 63 8.82 -1.56 -1.46
C LEU A 63 7.53 -1.68 -2.28
N LEU A 64 6.43 -2.03 -1.62
CA LEU A 64 5.13 -2.20 -2.27
C LEU A 64 4.64 -0.88 -2.88
N PHE A 65 4.76 0.24 -2.18
CA PHE A 65 4.22 1.53 -2.63
C PHE A 65 5.21 2.37 -3.46
N LEU A 66 6.45 1.94 -3.62
CA LEU A 66 7.44 2.69 -4.41
C LEU A 66 6.96 3.01 -5.85
N PRO A 67 6.34 2.07 -6.60
CA PRO A 67 5.81 2.38 -7.94
C PRO A 67 4.64 3.39 -7.89
N VAL A 68 3.76 3.27 -6.91
CA VAL A 68 2.63 4.18 -6.69
C VAL A 68 3.13 5.61 -6.44
N HIS A 69 4.11 5.77 -5.55
CA HIS A 69 4.69 7.07 -5.23
C HIS A 69 5.34 7.75 -6.44
N ARG A 70 5.95 6.97 -7.35
CA ARG A 70 6.54 7.51 -8.58
C ARG A 70 5.47 8.10 -9.49
N GLN A 71 4.39 7.35 -9.74
CA GLN A 71 3.30 7.85 -10.59
C GLN A 71 2.60 9.05 -9.97
N PHE A 72 2.39 9.04 -8.66
CA PHE A 72 1.79 10.19 -7.97
C PHE A 72 2.65 11.45 -8.11
N LYS A 73 3.97 11.30 -7.97
CA LYS A 73 4.90 12.41 -8.17
C LYS A 73 4.87 12.93 -9.61
N GLU A 74 4.84 12.04 -10.60
CA GLU A 74 4.76 12.40 -12.02
C GLU A 74 3.47 13.16 -12.35
N MET A 75 2.36 12.81 -11.68
CA MET A 75 1.05 13.41 -11.88
C MET A 75 0.74 14.58 -10.93
N GLY A 76 1.65 14.93 -10.03
CA GLY A 76 1.46 16.01 -9.05
C GLY A 76 0.42 15.70 -7.97
N ILE A 77 0.04 14.44 -7.77
CA ILE A 77 -0.95 14.01 -6.77
C ILE A 77 -0.31 14.02 -5.38
N ARG A 78 -0.99 14.65 -4.41
CA ARG A 78 -0.47 14.86 -3.04
C ARG A 78 -1.35 14.18 -1.99
N PRO A 79 -0.99 12.96 -1.56
CA PRO A 79 -1.60 12.34 -0.39
C PRO A 79 -0.99 12.84 0.92
N ALA A 80 -1.81 12.97 1.95
CA ALA A 80 -1.42 13.28 3.31
C ALA A 80 -2.14 12.35 4.32
N PRO A 81 -1.41 11.51 5.08
CA PRO A 81 0.00 11.14 4.88
C PRO A 81 0.24 10.43 3.55
N LYS A 82 1.51 10.15 3.19
CA LYS A 82 1.82 9.38 1.98
C LYS A 82 1.23 7.98 2.07
N PHE A 83 0.80 7.41 0.95
CA PHE A 83 0.30 6.03 0.92
C PHE A 83 1.34 5.02 1.43
N PRO A 84 0.93 3.95 2.14
CA PRO A 84 -0.48 3.62 2.46
C PRO A 84 -1.04 4.37 3.67
N GLY A 85 -0.22 5.19 4.32
CA GLY A 85 -0.54 5.95 5.52
C GLY A 85 0.57 5.80 6.55
N ASP A 86 0.30 6.24 7.78
CA ASP A 86 1.25 6.11 8.89
C ASP A 86 0.86 4.96 9.83
N PHE A 87 1.87 4.36 10.47
CA PHE A 87 1.66 3.29 11.45
C PHE A 87 0.89 3.76 12.68
N ASP A 88 1.17 4.97 13.16
CA ASP A 88 0.58 5.56 14.38
C ASP A 88 -0.94 5.68 14.30
N ILE A 89 -1.48 5.79 13.07
CA ILE A 89 -2.91 5.88 12.83
C ILE A 89 -3.52 4.56 12.37
N SER A 90 -2.72 3.58 11.93
CA SER A 90 -3.21 2.32 11.38
C SER A 90 -4.04 1.46 12.36
N ARG A 91 -4.78 0.50 11.80
CA ARG A 91 -5.52 -0.53 12.57
C ARG A 91 -5.17 -1.91 12.05
N GLU A 92 -5.03 -2.87 12.96
CA GLU A 92 -4.87 -4.28 12.61
C GLU A 92 -6.16 -5.04 12.85
N TRP A 93 -6.42 -6.01 11.98
CA TRP A 93 -7.55 -6.91 12.07
C TRP A 93 -7.12 -8.31 11.66
N GLY A 94 -7.58 -9.35 12.38
CA GLY A 94 -7.32 -10.73 11.99
C GLY A 94 -7.73 -11.73 13.07
N SER A 95 -7.60 -13.01 12.73
CA SER A 95 -7.88 -14.13 13.65
C SER A 95 -6.81 -14.27 14.73
N GLU A 96 -7.18 -14.78 15.91
CA GLU A 96 -6.21 -15.13 16.97
C GLU A 96 -5.14 -16.13 16.49
N GLU A 97 -5.48 -16.94 15.49
CA GLU A 97 -4.60 -17.93 14.85
C GLU A 97 -3.58 -17.31 13.88
N GLY A 98 -3.73 -16.03 13.53
CA GLY A 98 -2.76 -15.30 12.70
C GLY A 98 -2.86 -15.57 11.20
N THR A 99 -3.91 -16.26 10.74
CA THR A 99 -4.06 -16.72 9.34
C THR A 99 -4.62 -15.65 8.39
N ASP A 100 -5.37 -14.69 8.93
CA ASP A 100 -6.08 -13.67 8.15
C ASP A 100 -5.77 -12.26 8.66
N GLN A 101 -4.49 -11.99 8.89
CA GLN A 101 -4.05 -10.71 9.42
C GLN A 101 -4.05 -9.64 8.32
N GLN A 102 -4.54 -8.46 8.67
CA GLN A 102 -4.65 -7.33 7.76
C GLN A 102 -4.27 -6.07 8.53
N ARG A 103 -3.63 -5.14 7.82
CA ARG A 103 -3.44 -3.79 8.31
C ARG A 103 -4.17 -2.80 7.42
N TRP A 104 -4.97 -1.98 8.08
CA TRP A 104 -5.78 -0.93 7.50
C TRP A 104 -5.05 0.39 7.74
N MET A 105 -4.77 1.11 6.66
CA MET A 105 -4.05 2.38 6.67
C MET A 105 -4.81 3.34 5.76
N TRP A 106 -4.59 4.65 5.91
CA TRP A 106 -5.29 5.62 5.06
C TRP A 106 -4.46 6.86 4.77
N SER A 107 -4.81 7.46 3.64
CA SER A 107 -4.27 8.71 3.14
C SER A 107 -5.39 9.56 2.57
N THR A 108 -5.36 10.86 2.85
CA THR A 108 -6.26 11.83 2.22
C THR A 108 -5.57 12.42 1.00
N VAL A 109 -6.17 12.29 -0.17
CA VAL A 109 -5.70 12.92 -1.41
C VAL A 109 -6.14 14.38 -1.40
N LEU A 110 -5.19 15.28 -1.63
CA LEU A 110 -5.40 16.72 -1.66
C LEU A 110 -5.40 17.24 -3.11
N SER A 111 -6.15 18.31 -3.33
CA SER A 111 -6.09 19.13 -4.54
C SER A 111 -4.79 19.94 -4.61
N LEU A 112 -4.58 20.66 -5.71
CA LEU A 112 -3.44 21.57 -5.84
C LEU A 112 -3.52 22.74 -4.86
N GLU A 113 -4.74 23.12 -4.47
CA GLU A 113 -5.07 24.14 -3.47
C GLU A 113 -5.06 23.60 -2.03
N GLU A 114 -4.60 22.36 -1.82
CA GLU A 114 -4.53 21.66 -0.52
C GLU A 114 -5.89 21.32 0.12
N GLU A 115 -6.99 21.47 -0.63
CA GLU A 115 -8.32 21.02 -0.20
C GLU A 115 -8.45 19.48 -0.29
N PRO A 116 -9.06 18.81 0.72
CA PRO A 116 -9.31 17.37 0.68
C PRO A 116 -10.25 16.97 -0.46
N LEU A 117 -9.77 16.12 -1.37
CA LEU A 117 -10.57 15.53 -2.43
C LEU A 117 -11.25 14.23 -1.96
N GLY A 118 -10.60 13.48 -1.08
CA GLY A 118 -11.14 12.26 -0.49
C GLY A 118 -10.08 11.45 0.26
N THR A 119 -10.53 10.49 1.06
CA THR A 119 -9.67 9.58 1.82
C THR A 119 -9.76 8.17 1.27
N ILE A 120 -8.62 7.55 1.02
CA ILE A 120 -8.54 6.16 0.58
C ILE A 120 -8.03 5.33 1.73
N VAL A 121 -8.80 4.31 2.10
CA VAL A 121 -8.41 3.27 3.06
C VAL A 121 -7.79 2.13 2.28
N THR A 122 -6.57 1.77 2.65
CA THR A 122 -5.82 0.68 2.06
C THR A 122 -5.83 -0.50 3.02
N ILE A 123 -6.20 -1.68 2.53
CA ILE A 123 -6.16 -2.94 3.28
C ILE A 123 -5.02 -3.76 2.71
N ILE A 124 -4.02 -4.04 3.54
CA ILE A 124 -2.82 -4.78 3.12
C ILE A 124 -2.78 -6.07 3.95
N PRO A 125 -2.56 -7.24 3.32
CA PRO A 125 -2.27 -8.46 4.05
C PRO A 125 -1.09 -8.22 5.00
N SER A 126 -1.35 -8.41 6.28
CA SER A 126 -0.33 -8.57 7.31
C SER A 126 -0.17 -10.08 7.51
N PHE A 127 1.00 -10.56 7.90
CA PHE A 127 1.08 -11.93 8.38
C PHE A 127 1.76 -11.96 9.74
N ALA A 128 1.15 -12.74 10.63
CA ALA A 128 1.60 -12.87 11.99
C ALA A 128 2.66 -13.98 12.05
N SER A 129 3.72 -13.72 12.80
CA SER A 129 4.75 -14.72 13.07
C SER A 129 4.21 -15.80 14.01
N GLN A 130 3.71 -16.90 13.45
CA GLN A 130 3.52 -18.15 14.18
C GLN A 130 4.44 -19.22 13.59
N GLY A 131 5.56 -19.47 14.27
CA GLY A 131 6.27 -20.75 14.25
C GLY A 131 7.28 -21.03 13.13
N SER A 132 7.08 -20.61 11.88
CA SER A 132 8.07 -20.66 10.79
C SER A 132 7.43 -20.21 9.48
N ARG A 133 7.38 -18.90 9.26
CA ARG A 133 7.30 -18.21 7.96
C ARG A 133 7.48 -16.74 8.27
N VAL A 134 8.28 -16.07 7.45
CA VAL A 134 8.67 -14.68 7.69
C VAL A 134 7.90 -13.83 6.72
N PHE A 135 7.24 -12.84 7.30
CA PHE A 135 6.14 -12.03 6.79
C PHE A 135 4.85 -12.80 6.77
#